data_AF-A0A951E2I9-F1
#
_entry.id   AF-A0A951E2I9-F1
#
_cell.length_a   1.000
_cell.length_b   1.000
_cell.length_c   1.000
_cell.angle_alpha   90.00
_cell.angle_beta   90.00
_cell.angle_gamma   90.00
#
_symmetry.space_group_name_H-M   'P 1'
#
loop_
_entity.id
_entity.type
_entity.pdbx_description
1 polymer ?
#
loop_
_entity_poly.entity_id
_entity_poly.type
_entity_poly.pdbx_seq_one_letter_code
_entity_poly.pdbx_strand_id
1 'polypeptide(L)'
;MHKQATPAVRRRPKRAAVRVDSPVGAKSLPQKYFRSAEIFAQEQERIFAREWLLIGHQTQIARPGDYFIQTVAGESLIIIRDKNGAVRGFFNVCRHRGSRLIECRADEAGGNCVTIQCPYHAWTYGLDGRLIGAPHMDDVPGFDKADYPLHEVNLGLWDGFIFVNLANNRTPLDKWFAPLTGKFSHWNMSILRPVKRIDYDVHANWKLMFENYSECYHCPGVHPQLQKVSPYDSAENDLREGPFLGGFMKINAGKSLTVSGNACAAFVGKMEDLQQVFYYSIFPNMFLSLHPEYVIVHQLWPQSPERTLIVCDWLFHPDAARAGQAVYNPDDAIEFWDMT
;
A
#
# COMPACT_ATOMS: atom_id res chain seq x y z
N MET A 1 -46.30 -9.17 53.75
CA MET A 1 -44.84 -9.31 53.50
C MET A 1 -44.62 -9.94 52.13
N HIS A 2 -44.48 -9.11 51.09
CA HIS A 2 -44.10 -9.56 49.76
C HIS A 2 -42.58 -9.70 49.69
N LYS A 3 -42.07 -10.92 49.47
CA LYS A 3 -40.66 -11.14 49.12
C LYS A 3 -40.51 -10.95 47.61
N GLN A 4 -39.86 -9.86 47.21
CA GLN A 4 -39.42 -9.64 45.83
C GLN A 4 -38.33 -10.66 45.47
N ALA A 5 -38.53 -11.37 44.35
CA ALA A 5 -37.51 -12.20 43.74
C ALA A 5 -36.51 -11.31 43.00
N THR A 6 -35.23 -11.46 43.31
CA THR A 6 -34.11 -10.81 42.62
C THR A 6 -33.93 -11.44 41.22
N PRO A 7 -33.73 -10.66 40.14
CA PRO A 7 -33.55 -11.24 38.82
C PRO A 7 -32.14 -11.83 38.68
N ALA A 8 -32.08 -13.07 38.21
CA ALA A 8 -30.82 -13.76 37.93
C ALA A 8 -30.07 -13.03 36.81
N VAL A 9 -28.86 -12.57 37.10
CA VAL A 9 -27.92 -11.99 36.13
C VAL A 9 -27.56 -13.07 35.11
N ARG A 10 -28.13 -13.00 33.90
CA ARG A 10 -27.69 -13.82 32.76
C ARG A 10 -26.24 -13.43 32.43
N ARG A 11 -25.30 -14.29 32.80
CA ARG A 11 -23.90 -14.20 32.34
C ARG A 11 -23.91 -14.27 30.80
N ARG A 12 -23.40 -13.22 30.14
CA ARG A 12 -23.11 -13.26 28.70
C ARG A 12 -22.13 -14.42 28.44
N PRO A 13 -22.32 -15.21 27.36
CA PRO A 13 -21.37 -16.24 27.00
C PRO A 13 -20.03 -15.56 26.71
N LYS A 14 -18.95 -16.00 27.37
CA LYS A 14 -17.59 -15.62 27.00
C LYS A 14 -17.37 -16.11 25.57
N ARG A 15 -17.28 -15.18 24.60
CA ARG A 15 -16.80 -15.53 23.26
C ARG A 15 -15.41 -16.15 23.45
N ALA A 16 -15.23 -17.36 22.95
CA ALA A 16 -13.92 -18.00 22.94
C ALA A 16 -12.99 -17.14 22.09
N ALA A 17 -12.03 -16.47 22.71
CA ALA A 17 -10.93 -15.86 22.00
C ALA A 17 -10.23 -16.98 21.23
N VAL A 18 -10.20 -16.89 19.90
CA VAL A 18 -9.40 -17.78 19.06
C VAL A 18 -7.94 -17.42 19.33
N ARG A 19 -7.35 -18.12 20.32
CA ARG A 19 -5.91 -18.13 20.55
C ARG A 19 -5.24 -18.61 19.26
N VAL A 20 -4.31 -17.85 18.69
CA VAL A 20 -3.26 -18.55 17.91
C VAL A 20 -2.21 -19.02 18.88
N ASP A 21 -1.86 -20.28 18.70
CA ASP A 21 -0.63 -20.83 19.22
C ASP A 21 0.53 -20.14 18.49
N SER A 22 1.03 -19.03 19.07
CA SER A 22 2.43 -18.67 18.81
C SER A 22 3.26 -19.91 19.17
N PRO A 23 4.15 -20.39 18.28
CA PRO A 23 4.94 -21.57 18.57
C PRO A 23 5.61 -21.38 19.93
N VAL A 24 5.40 -22.33 20.85
CA VAL A 24 5.98 -22.25 22.19
C VAL A 24 7.50 -22.05 22.05
N GLY A 25 8.00 -20.94 22.58
CA GLY A 25 9.42 -20.58 22.49
C GLY A 25 9.83 -19.77 21.25
N ALA A 26 8.89 -19.14 20.54
CA ALA A 26 9.20 -18.17 19.49
C ALA A 26 10.15 -17.07 20.00
N LYS A 27 11.12 -16.68 19.16
CA LYS A 27 12.12 -15.64 19.43
C LYS A 27 12.19 -14.71 18.24
N SER A 28 12.64 -13.48 18.47
CA SER A 28 13.01 -12.58 17.39
C SER A 28 14.13 -13.19 16.52
N LEU A 29 14.26 -12.69 15.31
CA LEU A 29 15.30 -13.13 14.40
C LEU A 29 16.69 -12.82 14.99
N PRO A 30 17.71 -13.65 14.71
CA PRO A 30 19.09 -13.31 15.06
C PRO A 30 19.55 -11.99 14.44
N GLN A 31 20.45 -11.26 15.13
CA GLN A 31 20.95 -9.94 14.72
C GLN A 31 21.38 -9.86 13.23
N LYS A 32 22.00 -10.91 12.70
CA LYS A 32 22.47 -10.96 11.30
C LYS A 32 21.38 -10.62 10.28
N TYR A 33 20.12 -10.98 10.54
CA TYR A 33 19.00 -10.70 9.64
C TYR A 33 18.67 -9.20 9.55
N PHE A 34 19.09 -8.40 10.53
CA PHE A 34 18.85 -6.97 10.56
C PHE A 34 20.06 -6.12 10.17
N ARG A 35 21.25 -6.71 10.04
CA ARG A 35 22.51 -5.96 9.88
C ARG A 35 23.36 -6.44 8.69
N SER A 36 23.20 -7.68 8.23
CA SER A 36 24.04 -8.23 7.16
C SER A 36 23.66 -7.69 5.79
N ALA A 37 24.63 -7.07 5.10
CA ALA A 37 24.49 -6.65 3.70
C ALA A 37 24.24 -7.83 2.75
N GLU A 38 24.83 -9.00 3.02
CA GLU A 38 24.62 -10.21 2.21
C GLU A 38 23.18 -10.71 2.32
N ILE A 39 22.64 -10.79 3.54
CA ILE A 39 21.24 -11.20 3.75
C ILE A 39 20.31 -10.18 3.12
N PHE A 40 20.58 -8.88 3.27
CA PHE A 40 19.79 -7.84 2.63
C PHE A 40 19.78 -7.96 1.10
N ALA A 41 20.93 -8.25 0.47
CA ALA A 41 20.98 -8.48 -0.98
C ALA A 41 20.14 -9.70 -1.39
N GLN A 42 20.18 -10.79 -0.60
CA GLN A 42 19.32 -11.96 -0.82
C GLN A 42 17.83 -11.61 -0.64
N GLU A 43 17.46 -10.75 0.32
CA GLU A 43 16.09 -10.27 0.50
C GLU A 43 15.62 -9.44 -0.70
N GLN A 44 16.46 -8.55 -1.23
CA GLN A 44 16.14 -7.80 -2.45
C GLN A 44 15.86 -8.73 -3.64
N GLU A 45 16.71 -9.74 -3.85
CA GLU A 45 16.59 -10.66 -4.99
C GLU A 45 15.45 -11.68 -4.83
N ARG A 46 15.19 -12.15 -3.61
CA ARG A 46 14.28 -13.28 -3.36
C ARG A 46 12.90 -12.86 -2.89
N ILE A 47 12.77 -11.66 -2.30
CA ILE A 47 11.50 -11.12 -1.80
C ILE A 47 11.07 -9.96 -2.71
N PHE A 48 11.81 -8.85 -2.71
CA PHE A 48 11.35 -7.63 -3.39
C PHE A 48 11.31 -7.75 -4.92
N ALA A 49 12.16 -8.56 -5.53
CA ALA A 49 12.07 -8.83 -6.97
C ALA A 49 11.00 -9.87 -7.35
N ARG A 50 10.48 -10.66 -6.41
CA ARG A 50 9.68 -11.86 -6.72
C ARG A 50 8.29 -11.90 -6.11
N GLU A 51 8.02 -11.09 -5.09
CA GLU A 51 6.70 -10.92 -4.50
C GLU A 51 5.94 -9.75 -5.14
N TRP A 52 4.63 -9.68 -4.91
CA TRP A 52 3.84 -8.53 -5.31
C TRP A 52 4.13 -7.33 -4.41
N LEU A 53 4.55 -6.22 -5.01
CA LEU A 53 4.86 -4.98 -4.30
C LEU A 53 3.86 -3.90 -4.63
N LEU A 54 3.33 -3.24 -3.59
CA LEU A 54 2.58 -1.99 -3.74
C LEU A 54 3.53 -0.91 -4.28
N ILE A 55 3.12 -0.23 -5.34
CA ILE A 55 3.90 0.86 -5.95
C ILE A 55 3.15 2.19 -6.06
N GLY A 56 1.86 2.21 -5.73
CA GLY A 56 1.06 3.42 -5.78
C GLY A 56 -0.44 3.15 -5.87
N HIS A 57 -1.18 4.21 -6.12
CA HIS A 57 -2.63 4.17 -6.28
C HIS A 57 -3.02 4.68 -7.66
N GLN A 58 -4.05 4.08 -8.27
CA GLN A 58 -4.47 4.40 -9.63
C GLN A 58 -4.90 5.85 -9.85
N THR A 59 -5.24 6.58 -8.77
CA THR A 59 -5.56 8.00 -8.84
C THR A 59 -4.34 8.89 -9.10
N GLN A 60 -3.12 8.38 -8.92
CA GLN A 60 -1.89 9.08 -9.31
C GLN A 60 -1.78 9.22 -10.83
N ILE A 61 -2.44 8.33 -11.58
CA ILE A 61 -2.50 8.32 -13.04
C ILE A 61 -3.96 8.33 -13.49
N ALA A 62 -4.70 9.40 -13.16
CA ALA A 62 -6.15 9.43 -13.35
C ALA A 62 -6.59 9.50 -14.82
N ARG A 63 -5.81 10.18 -15.68
CA ARG A 63 -6.16 10.43 -17.09
C ARG A 63 -5.30 9.59 -18.02
N PRO A 64 -5.78 9.26 -19.23
CA PRO A 64 -4.95 8.67 -20.27
C PRO A 64 -3.66 9.46 -20.51
N GLY A 65 -2.54 8.75 -20.62
CA GLY A 65 -1.22 9.33 -20.78
C GLY A 65 -0.54 9.73 -19.46
N ASP A 66 -1.28 9.84 -18.35
CA ASP A 66 -0.66 10.08 -17.04
C ASP A 66 0.21 8.85 -16.69
N TYR A 67 1.44 9.12 -16.26
CA TYR A 67 2.40 8.09 -15.86
C TYR A 67 3.20 8.51 -14.64
N PHE A 68 3.79 7.53 -13.96
CA PHE A 68 4.89 7.74 -13.02
C PHE A 68 5.98 6.69 -13.22
N ILE A 69 7.18 7.00 -12.73
CA ILE A 69 8.33 6.10 -12.75
C ILE A 69 8.54 5.53 -11.36
N GLN A 70 8.67 4.22 -11.28
CA GLN A 70 9.00 3.52 -10.03
C GLN A 70 10.26 2.68 -10.21
N THR A 71 11.13 2.69 -9.20
CA THR A 71 12.26 1.77 -9.12
C THR A 71 11.90 0.61 -8.20
N VAL A 72 12.09 -0.62 -8.67
CA VAL A 72 11.84 -1.86 -7.92
C VAL A 72 13.04 -2.79 -8.09
N ALA A 73 13.67 -3.18 -6.98
CA ALA A 73 14.83 -4.09 -6.98
C ALA A 73 15.93 -3.71 -8.00
N GLY A 74 16.16 -2.41 -8.21
CA GLY A 74 17.13 -1.87 -9.16
C GLY A 74 16.59 -1.63 -10.58
N GLU A 75 15.43 -2.19 -10.92
CA GLU A 75 14.78 -2.02 -12.21
C GLU A 75 13.88 -0.78 -12.24
N SER A 76 13.88 -0.05 -13.34
CA SER A 76 12.97 1.08 -13.53
C SER A 76 11.76 0.71 -14.35
N LEU A 77 10.61 1.14 -13.87
CA LEU A 77 9.32 0.83 -14.45
C LEU A 77 8.60 2.12 -14.84
N ILE A 78 7.98 2.12 -16.02
CA ILE A 78 6.99 3.12 -16.45
C ILE A 78 5.63 2.55 -16.11
N ILE A 79 4.87 3.25 -15.26
CA ILE A 79 3.50 2.90 -14.90
C ILE A 79 2.58 3.96 -15.50
N ILE A 80 1.71 3.56 -16.42
CA ILE A 80 0.99 4.49 -17.29
C ILE A 80 -0.45 4.07 -17.49
N ARG A 81 -1.36 5.05 -17.60
CA ARG A 81 -2.74 4.79 -18.08
C ARG A 81 -2.80 4.92 -19.60
N ASP A 82 -3.20 3.85 -20.28
CA ASP A 82 -3.35 3.86 -21.73
C ASP A 82 -4.57 4.66 -22.22
N LYS A 83 -4.71 4.80 -23.54
CA LYS A 83 -5.82 5.52 -24.18
C LYS A 83 -7.19 4.91 -23.92
N ASN A 84 -7.25 3.62 -23.60
CA ASN A 84 -8.47 2.88 -23.28
C ASN A 84 -8.78 2.90 -21.77
N GLY A 85 -7.92 3.54 -20.97
CA GLY A 85 -8.07 3.65 -19.52
C GLY A 85 -7.45 2.50 -18.73
N ALA A 86 -6.78 1.53 -19.35
CA ALA A 86 -6.12 0.44 -18.63
C ALA A 86 -4.78 0.93 -18.03
N VAL A 87 -4.47 0.50 -16.81
CA VAL A 87 -3.15 0.72 -16.20
C VAL A 87 -2.19 -0.33 -16.74
N ARG A 88 -1.02 0.11 -17.22
CA ARG A 88 0.04 -0.72 -17.79
C ARG A 88 1.37 -0.43 -17.12
N GLY A 89 2.24 -1.44 -17.14
CA GLY A 89 3.58 -1.35 -16.61
C GLY A 89 4.59 -1.85 -17.64
N PHE A 90 5.68 -1.11 -17.83
CA PHE A 90 6.78 -1.49 -18.72
C PHE A 90 8.14 -1.28 -18.06
N PHE A 91 9.13 -2.10 -18.38
CA PHE A 91 10.52 -1.76 -18.08
C PHE A 91 10.90 -0.48 -18.85
N ASN A 92 11.51 0.49 -18.15
CA ASN A 92 11.90 1.80 -18.68
C ASN A 92 13.20 1.70 -19.49
N VAL A 93 13.18 0.88 -20.53
CA VAL A 93 14.34 0.53 -21.35
C VAL A 93 13.92 0.41 -22.81
N CYS A 94 14.57 1.19 -23.68
CA CYS A 94 14.32 1.14 -25.11
C CYS A 94 14.80 -0.18 -25.71
N ARG A 95 13.95 -0.79 -26.54
CA ARG A 95 14.25 -2.05 -27.24
C ARG A 95 15.35 -1.93 -28.32
N HIS A 96 15.77 -0.72 -28.68
CA HIS A 96 16.85 -0.53 -29.65
C HIS A 96 18.24 -0.78 -29.04
N ARG A 97 18.67 0.09 -28.12
CA ARG A 97 20.03 0.07 -27.52
C ARG A 97 20.01 0.25 -26.01
N GLY A 98 18.88 -0.02 -25.36
CA GLY A 98 18.79 -0.01 -23.89
C GLY A 98 18.78 1.37 -23.23
N SER A 99 18.65 2.46 -24.01
CA SER A 99 18.51 3.80 -23.44
C SER A 99 17.23 3.89 -22.58
N ARG A 100 17.33 4.55 -21.43
CA ARG A 100 16.15 4.87 -20.61
C ARG A 100 15.18 5.72 -21.41
N LEU A 101 13.89 5.37 -21.39
CA LEU A 101 12.88 6.01 -22.22
C LEU A 101 12.40 7.32 -21.62
N ILE A 102 12.12 7.30 -20.31
CA ILE A 102 11.67 8.45 -19.56
C ILE A 102 12.64 8.69 -18.42
N GLU A 103 13.32 9.84 -18.47
CA GLU A 103 14.07 10.37 -17.34
C GLU A 103 13.18 11.33 -16.56
N CYS A 104 12.89 10.98 -15.32
CA CYS A 104 12.29 11.90 -14.37
C CYS A 104 13.37 12.75 -13.75
N ARG A 105 13.15 14.07 -13.69
CA ARG A 105 13.93 14.93 -12.78
C ARG A 105 13.55 14.56 -11.34
N ALA A 106 14.44 14.80 -10.37
CA ALA A 106 14.24 14.38 -8.99
C ALA A 106 12.95 14.94 -8.35
N ASP A 107 12.41 16.03 -8.90
CA ASP A 107 11.18 16.71 -8.52
C ASP A 107 9.94 16.32 -9.34
N GLU A 108 10.10 15.53 -10.42
CA GLU A 108 9.02 15.14 -11.34
C GLU A 108 8.99 13.61 -11.51
N ALA A 109 8.49 12.88 -10.51
CA ALA A 109 8.37 11.41 -10.57
C ALA A 109 7.29 10.90 -11.55
N GLY A 110 6.59 11.80 -12.25
CA GLY A 110 5.55 11.47 -13.21
C GLY A 110 5.20 12.61 -14.14
N GLY A 111 4.30 12.35 -15.08
CA GLY A 111 3.91 13.33 -16.08
C GLY A 111 2.75 12.84 -16.93
N ASN A 112 2.53 13.50 -18.06
CA ASN A 112 1.54 13.07 -19.05
C ASN A 112 2.20 13.00 -20.43
N CYS A 113 1.93 11.95 -21.21
CA CYS A 113 2.40 11.83 -22.58
C CYS A 113 1.37 11.19 -23.50
N VAL A 114 1.46 11.49 -24.80
CA VAL A 114 0.62 10.87 -25.85
C VAL A 114 1.26 9.63 -26.48
N THR A 115 2.59 9.55 -26.38
CA THR A 115 3.46 8.45 -26.85
C THR A 115 4.73 8.44 -25.99
N ILE A 116 5.36 7.28 -25.86
CA ILE A 116 6.65 7.13 -25.17
C ILE A 116 7.75 7.19 -26.23
N GLN A 117 8.52 8.28 -26.29
CA GLN A 117 9.57 8.45 -27.29
C GLN A 117 10.96 8.33 -26.65
N CYS A 118 11.80 7.45 -27.18
CA CYS A 118 13.17 7.27 -26.74
C CYS A 118 14.00 8.53 -27.09
N PRO A 119 14.71 9.12 -26.10
CA PRO A 119 15.49 10.35 -26.32
C PRO A 119 16.71 10.13 -27.21
N TYR A 120 17.16 8.88 -27.39
CA TYR A 120 18.40 8.61 -28.11
C TYR A 120 18.24 8.62 -29.63
N HIS A 121 17.26 7.88 -30.16
CA HIS A 121 17.06 7.73 -31.61
C HIS A 121 15.59 7.86 -32.03
N ALA A 122 14.76 8.45 -31.19
CA ALA A 122 13.34 8.71 -31.47
C ALA A 122 12.51 7.45 -31.85
N TRP A 123 12.89 6.27 -31.33
CA TRP A 123 11.98 5.12 -31.33
C TRP A 123 10.77 5.46 -30.46
N THR A 124 9.58 5.39 -31.04
CA THR A 124 8.33 5.84 -30.44
C THR A 124 7.41 4.66 -30.22
N TYR A 125 6.94 4.52 -28.99
CA TYR A 125 6.00 3.49 -28.56
C TYR A 125 4.64 4.11 -28.25
N GLY A 126 3.57 3.35 -28.53
CA GLY A 126 2.24 3.66 -28.02
C GLY A 126 2.19 3.53 -26.49
N LEU A 127 1.10 4.04 -25.89
CA LEU A 127 0.88 3.87 -24.44
C LEU A 127 0.58 2.42 -24.06
N ASP A 128 0.28 1.58 -25.05
CA ASP A 128 0.14 0.13 -24.98
C ASP A 128 1.49 -0.61 -25.11
N GLY A 129 2.60 0.10 -25.25
CA GLY A 129 3.96 -0.46 -25.35
C GLY A 129 4.35 -0.94 -26.74
N ARG A 130 3.45 -0.92 -27.73
CA ARG A 130 3.80 -1.34 -29.11
C ARG A 130 4.71 -0.31 -29.78
N LEU A 131 5.72 -0.77 -30.51
CA LEU A 131 6.55 0.11 -31.33
C LEU A 131 5.74 0.64 -32.52
N ILE A 132 5.55 1.96 -32.59
CA ILE A 132 4.78 2.62 -33.65
C ILE A 132 5.66 3.40 -34.62
N GLY A 133 6.83 3.86 -34.17
CA GLY A 133 7.79 4.59 -34.99
C GLY A 133 9.22 4.17 -34.69
N ALA A 134 10.01 3.90 -35.74
CA ALA A 134 11.43 3.59 -35.64
C ALA A 134 12.12 4.23 -36.86
N PRO A 135 12.68 5.45 -36.72
CA PRO A 135 13.26 6.18 -37.84
C PRO A 135 14.27 5.33 -38.63
N HIS A 136 14.18 5.37 -39.97
CA HIS A 136 15.03 4.64 -40.92
C HIS A 136 14.99 3.11 -40.86
N MET A 137 14.19 2.51 -39.97
CA MET A 137 14.11 1.04 -39.89
C MET A 137 13.25 0.42 -40.99
N ASP A 138 12.41 1.21 -41.67
CA ASP A 138 11.64 0.74 -42.83
C ASP A 138 12.56 0.38 -44.03
N ASP A 139 13.80 0.88 -44.05
CA ASP A 139 14.82 0.55 -45.06
C ASP A 139 15.63 -0.73 -44.72
N VAL A 140 15.43 -1.30 -43.52
CA VAL A 140 16.16 -2.48 -43.06
C VAL A 140 15.40 -3.75 -43.48
N PRO A 141 15.95 -4.61 -44.35
CA PRO A 141 15.27 -5.81 -44.79
C PRO A 141 14.95 -6.74 -43.63
N GLY A 142 13.66 -7.13 -43.51
CA GLY A 142 13.18 -8.06 -42.49
C GLY A 142 12.91 -7.44 -41.11
N PHE A 143 12.99 -6.11 -40.96
CA PHE A 143 12.60 -5.46 -39.71
C PHE A 143 11.07 -5.43 -39.57
N ASP A 144 10.54 -6.02 -38.49
CA ASP A 144 9.14 -5.89 -38.09
C ASP A 144 9.05 -5.17 -36.73
N LYS A 145 8.27 -4.09 -36.68
CA LYS A 145 8.01 -3.35 -35.43
C LYS A 145 7.35 -4.25 -34.37
N ALA A 146 6.61 -5.27 -34.80
CA ALA A 146 5.94 -6.22 -33.90
C ALA A 146 6.92 -7.04 -33.04
N ASP A 147 8.19 -7.17 -33.44
CA ASP A 147 9.21 -7.91 -32.67
C ASP A 147 9.82 -7.10 -31.52
N TYR A 148 9.54 -5.80 -31.48
CA TYR A 148 10.17 -4.85 -30.55
C TYR A 148 9.18 -4.07 -29.67
N PRO A 149 8.14 -4.68 -29.05
CA PRO A 149 7.32 -4.00 -28.05
C PRO A 149 8.12 -3.72 -26.77
N LEU A 150 7.71 -2.76 -25.96
CA LEU A 150 8.28 -2.63 -24.61
C LEU A 150 8.09 -3.93 -23.83
N HIS A 151 9.08 -4.26 -23.00
CA HIS A 151 8.93 -5.39 -22.08
C HIS A 151 7.93 -5.01 -20.99
N GLU A 152 6.82 -5.74 -20.91
CA GLU A 152 5.83 -5.56 -19.84
C GLU A 152 6.38 -6.07 -18.51
N VAL A 153 6.05 -5.36 -17.42
CA VAL A 153 6.19 -5.89 -16.06
C VAL A 153 4.87 -6.50 -15.62
N ASN A 154 4.90 -7.55 -14.81
CA ASN A 154 3.65 -8.05 -14.24
C ASN A 154 3.03 -6.99 -13.36
N LEU A 155 1.77 -6.66 -13.63
CA LEU A 155 1.01 -5.64 -12.93
C LEU A 155 -0.38 -6.17 -12.60
N GLY A 156 -0.90 -5.78 -11.44
CA GLY A 156 -2.30 -6.01 -11.10
C GLY A 156 -2.85 -4.88 -10.22
N LEU A 157 -4.18 -4.80 -10.15
CA LEU A 157 -4.89 -3.86 -9.30
C LEU A 157 -5.62 -4.60 -8.18
N TRP A 158 -5.55 -4.07 -6.97
CA TRP A 158 -6.39 -4.47 -5.84
C TRP A 158 -7.00 -3.23 -5.21
N ASP A 159 -8.32 -3.08 -5.30
CA ASP A 159 -9.07 -1.90 -4.80
C ASP A 159 -8.40 -0.54 -5.13
N GLY A 160 -7.91 -0.42 -6.37
CA GLY A 160 -7.24 0.77 -6.91
C GLY A 160 -5.75 0.90 -6.58
N PHE A 161 -5.21 0.09 -5.67
CA PHE A 161 -3.78 -0.02 -5.46
C PHE A 161 -3.11 -0.77 -6.60
N ILE A 162 -1.96 -0.26 -7.05
CA ILE A 162 -1.17 -0.82 -8.14
C ILE A 162 -0.08 -1.69 -7.54
N PHE A 163 -0.06 -2.96 -7.93
CA PHE A 163 0.98 -3.92 -7.55
C PHE A 163 1.80 -4.35 -8.75
N VAL A 164 3.10 -4.58 -8.55
CA VAL A 164 4.00 -5.14 -9.56
C VAL A 164 4.80 -6.33 -9.04
N ASN A 165 5.25 -7.17 -9.97
CA ASN A 165 6.11 -8.32 -9.67
C ASN A 165 7.09 -8.54 -10.83
N LEU A 166 8.39 -8.65 -10.55
CA LEU A 166 9.42 -8.79 -11.61
C LEU A 166 9.69 -10.26 -12.01
N ALA A 167 9.15 -11.24 -11.28
CA ALA A 167 9.38 -12.64 -11.58
C ALA A 167 8.59 -13.13 -12.81
N ASN A 168 9.25 -13.89 -13.67
CA ASN A 168 8.61 -14.52 -14.84
C ASN A 168 7.52 -15.53 -14.45
N ASN A 169 7.75 -16.30 -13.38
CA ASN A 169 6.78 -17.26 -12.84
C ASN A 169 6.27 -16.76 -11.50
N ARG A 170 5.01 -16.33 -11.47
CA ARG A 170 4.36 -15.69 -10.34
C ARG A 170 2.91 -16.12 -10.25
N THR A 171 2.42 -16.28 -9.02
CA THR A 171 0.99 -16.39 -8.77
C THR A 171 0.31 -15.10 -9.24
N PRO A 172 -0.71 -15.18 -10.12
CA PRO A 172 -1.52 -14.01 -10.48
C PRO A 172 -2.03 -13.23 -9.26
N LEU A 173 -2.11 -11.90 -9.35
CA LEU A 173 -2.45 -11.04 -8.20
C LEU A 173 -3.80 -11.42 -7.59
N ASP A 174 -4.81 -11.67 -8.41
CA ASP A 174 -6.16 -12.08 -7.98
C ASP A 174 -6.15 -13.36 -7.13
N LYS A 175 -5.26 -14.31 -7.45
CA LYS A 175 -5.06 -15.52 -6.65
C LYS A 175 -4.27 -15.25 -5.37
N TRP A 176 -3.27 -14.36 -5.42
CA TRP A 176 -2.47 -13.98 -4.26
C TRP A 176 -3.30 -13.18 -3.24
N PHE A 177 -4.18 -12.29 -3.72
CA PHE A 177 -5.12 -11.47 -2.93
C PHE A 177 -6.48 -12.12 -2.67
N ALA A 178 -6.67 -13.40 -3.01
CA ALA A 178 -7.95 -14.09 -2.82
C ALA A 178 -8.54 -13.92 -1.39
N PRO A 179 -7.75 -14.02 -0.29
CA PRO A 179 -8.27 -13.82 1.08
C PRO A 179 -8.81 -12.41 1.38
N LEU A 180 -8.39 -11.39 0.62
CA LEU A 180 -8.81 -10.00 0.79
C LEU A 180 -9.93 -9.59 -0.18
N THR A 181 -10.34 -10.47 -1.09
CA THR A 181 -11.34 -10.15 -2.12
C THR A 181 -12.67 -9.78 -1.46
N GLY A 182 -13.11 -8.54 -1.68
CA GLY A 182 -14.37 -8.00 -1.14
C GLY A 182 -14.36 -7.69 0.37
N LYS A 183 -13.31 -8.05 1.11
CA LYS A 183 -13.24 -7.87 2.58
C LYS A 183 -13.35 -6.41 2.99
N PHE A 184 -12.80 -5.49 2.18
CA PHE A 184 -12.76 -4.05 2.47
C PHE A 184 -13.65 -3.22 1.54
N SER A 185 -14.63 -3.84 0.87
CA SER A 185 -15.49 -3.13 -0.10
C SER A 185 -16.23 -1.92 0.48
N HIS A 186 -16.46 -1.91 1.80
CA HIS A 186 -17.09 -0.79 2.51
C HIS A 186 -16.26 0.50 2.49
N TRP A 187 -14.93 0.42 2.31
CA TRP A 187 -14.01 1.56 2.33
C TRP A 187 -13.88 2.29 1.00
N ASN A 188 -14.37 1.72 -0.11
CA ASN A 188 -14.28 2.31 -1.45
C ASN A 188 -12.85 2.78 -1.81
N MET A 189 -11.82 2.02 -1.43
CA MET A 189 -10.41 2.46 -1.54
C MET A 189 -10.04 2.89 -2.96
N SER A 190 -10.65 2.28 -3.98
CA SER A 190 -10.35 2.52 -5.39
C SER A 190 -10.57 3.95 -5.87
N ILE A 191 -11.38 4.73 -5.16
CA ILE A 191 -11.69 6.13 -5.50
C ILE A 191 -11.05 7.15 -4.54
N LEU A 192 -10.46 6.69 -3.44
CA LEU A 192 -9.87 7.58 -2.45
C LEU A 192 -8.66 8.30 -3.03
N ARG A 193 -8.44 9.53 -2.57
CA ARG A 193 -7.35 10.38 -3.07
C ARG A 193 -6.40 10.73 -1.93
N PRO A 194 -5.08 10.71 -2.17
CA PRO A 194 -4.12 11.20 -1.19
C PRO A 194 -4.33 12.70 -0.98
N VAL A 195 -4.54 13.08 0.27
CA VAL A 195 -4.61 14.48 0.72
C VAL A 195 -3.25 14.93 1.27
N LYS A 196 -2.52 14.00 1.89
CA LYS A 196 -1.18 14.22 2.41
C LYS A 196 -0.31 13.00 2.13
N ARG A 197 0.95 13.28 1.81
CA ARG A 197 2.05 12.31 1.82
C ARG A 197 3.13 12.78 2.77
N ILE A 198 3.68 11.86 3.57
CA ILE A 198 4.87 12.08 4.38
C ILE A 198 5.84 10.94 4.11
N ASP A 199 7.11 11.31 3.90
CA ASP A 199 8.20 10.36 3.70
C ASP A 199 9.04 10.31 4.97
N TYR A 200 9.09 9.14 5.61
CA TYR A 200 9.88 8.89 6.82
C TYR A 200 11.15 8.14 6.47
N ASP A 201 12.31 8.75 6.71
CA ASP A 201 13.61 8.11 6.58
C ASP A 201 13.97 7.40 7.89
N VAL A 202 13.60 6.12 8.00
CA VAL A 202 13.76 5.36 9.23
C VAL A 202 15.09 4.63 9.23
N HIS A 203 15.91 4.90 10.24
CA HIS A 203 17.22 4.27 10.44
C HIS A 203 17.08 2.88 11.11
N ALA A 204 16.26 2.01 10.50
CA ALA A 204 16.06 0.64 10.92
C ALA A 204 15.84 -0.32 9.73
N ASN A 205 16.08 -1.60 9.97
CA ASN A 205 15.77 -2.66 9.00
C ASN A 205 14.27 -2.78 8.74
N TRP A 206 13.86 -3.01 7.50
CA TRP A 206 12.45 -3.08 7.09
C TRP A 206 11.63 -4.13 7.87
N LYS A 207 12.24 -5.26 8.27
CA LYS A 207 11.55 -6.31 9.05
C LYS A 207 11.11 -5.82 10.42
N LEU A 208 11.86 -4.90 11.03
CA LEU A 208 11.49 -4.31 12.32
C LEU A 208 10.21 -3.48 12.22
N MET A 209 9.92 -2.92 11.04
CA MET A 209 8.66 -2.21 10.83
C MET A 209 7.47 -3.17 10.82
N PHE A 210 7.63 -4.36 10.22
CA PHE A 210 6.61 -5.42 10.29
C PHE A 210 6.44 -5.94 11.72
N GLU A 211 7.55 -6.15 12.44
CA GLU A 211 7.50 -6.56 13.84
C GLU A 211 6.76 -5.53 14.70
N ASN A 212 7.05 -4.24 14.53
CA ASN A 212 6.40 -3.15 15.28
C ASN A 212 4.93 -2.95 14.91
N TYR A 213 4.57 -2.94 13.63
CA TYR A 213 3.18 -2.73 13.19
C TYR A 213 2.26 -3.90 13.58
N SER A 214 2.83 -5.09 13.82
CA SER A 214 2.07 -6.30 14.13
C SER A 214 1.73 -6.49 15.62
N GLU A 215 2.07 -5.52 16.47
CA GLU A 215 1.80 -5.58 17.90
C GLU A 215 1.46 -4.21 18.49
N CYS A 216 0.78 -4.22 19.64
CA CYS A 216 0.50 -3.02 20.41
C CYS A 216 0.96 -3.15 21.87
N TYR A 217 1.96 -4.00 22.10
CA TYR A 217 2.60 -4.19 23.41
C TYR A 217 3.42 -2.95 23.80
N HIS A 218 4.02 -2.25 22.84
CA HIS A 218 4.71 -0.98 23.07
C HIS A 218 3.77 0.22 23.27
N CYS A 219 2.53 0.12 22.77
CA CYS A 219 1.60 1.26 22.70
C CYS A 219 1.36 1.97 24.04
N PRO A 220 1.22 1.29 25.20
CA PRO A 220 1.02 1.98 26.47
C PRO A 220 2.14 2.95 26.87
N GLY A 221 3.38 2.63 26.50
CA GLY A 221 4.55 3.44 26.84
C GLY A 221 4.90 4.50 25.80
N VAL A 222 4.69 4.19 24.51
CA VAL A 222 5.15 5.04 23.40
C VAL A 222 4.04 5.95 22.86
N HIS A 223 2.77 5.51 22.88
CA HIS A 223 1.65 6.18 22.22
C HIS A 223 0.56 6.66 23.20
N PRO A 224 0.86 7.62 24.10
CA PRO A 224 -0.09 8.01 25.14
C PRO A 224 -1.37 8.68 24.60
N GLN A 225 -1.33 9.28 23.42
CA GLN A 225 -2.51 9.82 22.72
C GLN A 225 -3.40 8.68 22.21
N LEU A 226 -2.82 7.67 21.56
CA LEU A 226 -3.53 6.50 21.05
C LEU A 226 -4.24 5.73 22.18
N GLN A 227 -3.57 5.54 23.32
CA GLN A 227 -4.16 4.85 24.47
C GLN A 227 -5.43 5.51 25.04
N LYS A 228 -5.59 6.83 24.86
CA LYS A 228 -6.80 7.54 25.33
C LYS A 228 -8.03 7.17 24.51
N VAL A 229 -7.85 6.71 23.28
CA VAL A 229 -8.93 6.48 22.31
C VAL A 229 -9.09 5.02 21.91
N SER A 230 -8.04 4.22 21.98
CA SER A 230 -8.03 2.81 21.57
C SER A 230 -7.33 1.95 22.64
N PRO A 231 -8.02 0.99 23.28
CA PRO A 231 -7.38 0.08 24.23
C PRO A 231 -6.38 -0.85 23.54
N TYR A 232 -5.11 -0.85 23.99
CA TYR A 232 -4.04 -1.65 23.36
C TYR A 232 -4.30 -3.16 23.37
N ASP A 233 -5.02 -3.66 24.37
CA ASP A 233 -5.34 -5.08 24.56
C ASP A 233 -6.62 -5.53 23.84
N SER A 234 -7.20 -4.63 23.02
CA SER A 234 -8.42 -4.91 22.25
C SER A 234 -8.19 -5.53 20.87
N ALA A 235 -6.92 -5.71 20.46
CA ALA A 235 -6.57 -6.20 19.15
C ALA A 235 -6.99 -7.66 18.92
N GLU A 236 -7.66 -7.92 17.80
CA GLU A 236 -8.01 -9.25 17.33
C GLU A 236 -7.60 -9.42 15.87
N ASN A 237 -6.71 -10.37 15.58
CA ASN A 237 -6.33 -10.71 14.21
C ASN A 237 -7.37 -11.64 13.58
N ASP A 238 -7.93 -11.27 12.43
CA ASP A 238 -8.87 -12.10 11.67
C ASP A 238 -8.25 -12.72 10.41
N LEU A 239 -7.03 -12.27 10.05
CA LEU A 239 -6.25 -12.80 8.94
C LEU A 239 -4.80 -13.03 9.40
N ARG A 240 -4.32 -14.27 9.25
CA ARG A 240 -3.02 -14.72 9.81
C ARG A 240 -2.29 -15.71 8.88
N GLU A 241 -2.78 -15.89 7.66
CA GLU A 241 -2.27 -16.86 6.69
C GLU A 241 -1.76 -16.17 5.43
N GLY A 242 -0.81 -16.82 4.77
CA GLY A 242 -0.18 -16.29 3.57
C GLY A 242 0.60 -15.00 3.86
N PRO A 243 0.59 -14.02 2.94
CA PRO A 243 1.34 -12.77 3.09
C PRO A 243 0.64 -11.75 4.00
N PHE A 244 -0.41 -12.16 4.73
CA PHE A 244 -1.31 -11.26 5.43
C PHE A 244 -1.31 -11.50 6.93
N LEU A 245 -1.19 -10.42 7.69
CA LEU A 245 -1.40 -10.42 9.13
C LEU A 245 -2.16 -9.16 9.53
N GLY A 246 -3.33 -9.32 10.14
CA GLY A 246 -4.09 -8.17 10.63
C GLY A 246 -5.49 -8.50 11.13
N GLY A 247 -6.18 -7.45 11.53
CA GLY A 247 -7.55 -7.49 12.04
C GLY A 247 -7.94 -6.14 12.64
N PHE A 248 -8.82 -6.15 13.65
CA PHE A 248 -9.36 -4.91 14.22
C PHE A 248 -8.81 -4.59 15.61
N MET A 249 -8.84 -3.30 15.95
CA MET A 249 -8.78 -2.79 17.32
C MET A 249 -10.02 -1.95 17.60
N LYS A 250 -10.40 -1.83 18.88
CA LYS A 250 -11.58 -1.07 19.29
C LYS A 250 -11.25 0.41 19.46
N ILE A 251 -12.19 1.24 19.05
CA ILE A 251 -12.20 2.68 19.32
C ILE A 251 -13.24 2.96 20.41
N ASN A 252 -12.91 3.82 21.36
CA ASN A 252 -13.84 4.25 22.39
C ASN A 252 -15.10 4.88 21.76
N ALA A 253 -16.27 4.62 22.34
CA ALA A 253 -17.54 5.07 21.78
C ALA A 253 -17.58 6.59 21.56
N GLY A 254 -17.97 7.00 20.35
CA GLY A 254 -18.04 8.42 19.95
C GLY A 254 -16.66 9.06 19.72
N LYS A 255 -15.60 8.27 19.63
CA LYS A 255 -14.25 8.75 19.31
C LYS A 255 -13.79 8.35 17.91
N SER A 256 -12.85 9.12 17.40
CA SER A 256 -12.03 8.81 16.22
C SER A 256 -10.55 8.86 16.60
N LEU A 257 -9.68 8.33 15.72
CA LEU A 257 -8.22 8.39 15.89
C LEU A 257 -7.72 9.69 15.28
N THR A 258 -7.97 10.77 15.99
CA THR A 258 -7.62 12.15 15.62
C THR A 258 -7.19 12.89 16.88
N VAL A 259 -6.51 14.04 16.76
CA VAL A 259 -6.06 14.83 17.92
C VAL A 259 -7.26 15.28 18.77
N SER A 260 -8.34 15.73 18.12
CA SER A 260 -9.59 16.12 18.80
C SER A 260 -10.38 14.91 19.34
N GLY A 261 -10.12 13.71 18.82
CA GLY A 261 -10.89 12.51 19.06
C GLY A 261 -12.27 12.52 18.40
N ASN A 262 -12.55 13.43 17.47
CA ASN A 262 -13.80 13.49 16.69
C ASN A 262 -13.53 13.16 15.22
N ALA A 263 -14.59 12.84 14.46
CA ALA A 263 -14.48 12.65 13.02
C ALA A 263 -13.95 13.91 12.32
N CYS A 264 -12.93 13.73 11.47
CA CYS A 264 -12.25 14.81 10.76
C CYS A 264 -12.70 14.99 9.30
N ALA A 265 -13.57 14.12 8.80
CA ALA A 265 -14.09 14.12 7.44
C ALA A 265 -15.36 13.28 7.34
N ALA A 266 -16.06 13.37 6.21
CA ALA A 266 -17.09 12.40 5.85
C ALA A 266 -16.48 10.98 5.69
N PHE A 267 -17.28 9.95 5.96
CA PHE A 267 -16.81 8.57 5.86
C PHE A 267 -16.39 8.20 4.45
N VAL A 268 -15.36 7.36 4.33
CA VAL A 268 -14.83 6.89 3.03
C VAL A 268 -15.80 5.97 2.28
N GLY A 269 -16.77 5.41 2.99
CA GLY A 269 -17.86 4.65 2.41
C GLY A 269 -18.95 4.30 3.42
N LYS A 270 -19.59 3.15 3.22
CA LYS A 270 -20.72 2.71 4.04
C LYS A 270 -20.23 1.92 5.25
N MET A 271 -19.93 2.64 6.32
CA MET A 271 -19.40 2.09 7.57
C MET A 271 -20.51 1.50 8.44
N GLU A 272 -20.34 0.25 8.86
CA GLU A 272 -21.30 -0.45 9.73
C GLU A 272 -20.92 -0.33 11.21
N ASP A 273 -19.63 -0.38 11.53
CA ASP A 273 -19.09 -0.24 12.89
C ASP A 273 -18.06 0.90 12.94
N LEU A 274 -18.42 1.99 13.63
CA LEU A 274 -17.56 3.16 13.83
C LEU A 274 -16.63 3.00 15.03
N GLN A 275 -16.75 1.91 15.79
CA GLN A 275 -15.92 1.63 16.97
C GLN A 275 -14.79 0.65 16.66
N GLN A 276 -14.44 0.49 15.38
CA GLN A 276 -13.34 -0.35 14.95
C GLN A 276 -12.45 0.41 13.96
N VAL A 277 -11.15 0.18 14.12
CA VAL A 277 -10.11 0.49 13.14
C VAL A 277 -9.46 -0.83 12.79
N PHE A 278 -9.09 -1.01 11.53
CA PHE A 278 -8.41 -2.22 11.09
C PHE A 278 -6.99 -1.94 10.66
N TYR A 279 -6.08 -2.85 11.01
CA TYR A 279 -4.67 -2.78 10.67
C TYR A 279 -4.27 -4.08 9.98
N TYR A 280 -3.72 -4.00 8.78
CA TYR A 280 -3.21 -5.15 8.05
C TYR A 280 -1.80 -4.86 7.53
N SER A 281 -0.88 -5.76 7.87
CA SER A 281 0.38 -5.89 7.16
C SER A 281 0.18 -6.82 5.96
N ILE A 282 0.58 -6.34 4.79
CA ILE A 282 0.54 -7.04 3.52
C ILE A 282 1.99 -7.12 3.04
N PHE A 283 2.56 -8.31 3.22
CA PHE A 283 3.97 -8.57 2.97
C PHE A 283 4.31 -8.44 1.47
N PRO A 284 5.47 -7.86 1.09
CA PRO A 284 6.55 -7.41 1.97
C PRO A 284 6.62 -5.89 2.18
N ASN A 285 5.71 -5.08 1.61
CA ASN A 285 5.92 -3.63 1.57
C ASN A 285 4.70 -2.74 1.84
N MET A 286 3.60 -3.28 2.36
CA MET A 286 2.40 -2.48 2.60
C MET A 286 1.88 -2.65 4.02
N PHE A 287 1.62 -1.53 4.70
CA PHE A 287 0.72 -1.47 5.85
C PHE A 287 -0.54 -0.71 5.49
N LEU A 288 -1.68 -1.22 5.92
CA LEU A 288 -2.99 -0.68 5.61
C LEU A 288 -3.79 -0.46 6.90
N SER A 289 -4.02 0.80 7.24
CA SER A 289 -4.86 1.21 8.37
C SER A 289 -6.19 1.77 7.85
N LEU A 290 -7.29 1.10 8.18
CA LEU A 290 -8.63 1.39 7.68
C LEU A 290 -9.46 2.06 8.77
N HIS A 291 -9.75 3.35 8.60
CA HIS A 291 -10.62 4.13 9.48
C HIS A 291 -11.95 4.43 8.80
N PRO A 292 -13.01 4.77 9.58
CA PRO A 292 -14.25 5.23 8.99
C PRO A 292 -14.10 6.46 8.09
N GLU A 293 -13.27 7.44 8.48
CA GLU A 293 -13.12 8.76 7.84
C GLU A 293 -11.99 8.84 6.81
N TYR A 294 -10.97 7.98 6.91
CA TYR A 294 -9.79 7.99 6.06
C TYR A 294 -9.13 6.60 5.99
N VAL A 295 -8.19 6.42 5.06
CA VAL A 295 -7.34 5.23 4.98
C VAL A 295 -5.89 5.68 4.98
N ILE A 296 -5.05 5.02 5.78
CA ILE A 296 -3.61 5.26 5.79
C ILE A 296 -2.92 4.08 5.13
N VAL A 297 -2.01 4.37 4.21
CA VAL A 297 -1.19 3.37 3.54
C VAL A 297 0.28 3.72 3.73
N HIS A 298 1.03 2.78 4.28
CA HIS A 298 2.49 2.88 4.37
C HIS A 298 3.11 1.96 3.32
N GLN A 299 3.99 2.50 2.49
CA GLN A 299 4.81 1.75 1.54
C GLN A 299 6.24 1.69 2.07
N LEU A 300 6.77 0.49 2.24
CA LEU A 300 8.11 0.27 2.79
C LEU A 300 9.12 0.04 1.67
N TRP A 301 10.14 0.89 1.61
CA TRP A 301 11.20 0.82 0.61
C TRP A 301 12.55 0.65 1.30
N PRO A 302 13.02 -0.60 1.49
CA PRO A 302 14.30 -0.85 2.13
C PRO A 302 15.44 -0.25 1.30
N GLN A 303 16.26 0.59 1.92
CA GLN A 303 17.40 1.28 1.27
C GLN A 303 18.72 0.60 1.59
N SER A 304 18.84 0.03 2.79
CA SER A 304 20.01 -0.72 3.25
C SER A 304 19.59 -1.69 4.37
N PRO A 305 20.51 -2.53 4.91
CA PRO A 305 20.20 -3.35 6.07
C PRO A 305 19.68 -2.54 7.27
N GLU A 306 20.02 -1.25 7.38
CA GLU A 306 19.76 -0.42 8.55
C GLU A 306 18.93 0.83 8.22
N ARG A 307 18.36 0.91 7.01
CA ARG A 307 17.61 2.08 6.56
C ARG A 307 16.43 1.67 5.69
N THR A 308 15.26 2.19 6.01
CA THR A 308 14.01 1.96 5.28
C THR A 308 13.32 3.30 5.08
N LEU A 309 13.00 3.63 3.83
CA LEU A 309 12.13 4.75 3.51
C LEU A 309 10.68 4.28 3.63
N ILE A 310 9.86 4.98 4.40
CA ILE A 310 8.42 4.73 4.49
C ILE A 310 7.68 5.89 3.84
N VAL A 311 6.92 5.60 2.80
CA VAL A 311 6.02 6.58 2.17
C VAL A 311 4.63 6.37 2.75
N CYS A 312 4.13 7.35 3.48
CA CYS A 312 2.83 7.31 4.14
C CYS A 312 1.84 8.22 3.40
N ASP A 313 0.73 7.65 2.94
CA ASP A 313 -0.37 8.36 2.28
C ASP A 313 -1.63 8.35 3.14
N TRP A 314 -2.23 9.52 3.37
CA TRP A 314 -3.58 9.66 3.93
C TRP A 314 -4.58 9.85 2.82
N LEU A 315 -5.43 8.85 2.63
CA LEU A 315 -6.43 8.78 1.57
C LEU A 315 -7.81 9.16 2.13
N PHE A 316 -8.46 10.12 1.48
CA PHE A 316 -9.83 10.56 1.83
C PHE A 316 -10.78 10.38 0.65
N HIS A 317 -12.07 10.34 0.95
CA HIS A 317 -13.10 10.36 -0.10
C HIS A 317 -12.98 11.66 -0.92
N PRO A 318 -13.09 11.62 -2.26
CA PRO A 318 -12.98 12.82 -3.10
C PRO A 318 -14.00 13.91 -2.75
N ASP A 319 -15.11 13.53 -2.13
CA ASP A 319 -16.17 14.44 -1.70
C ASP A 319 -16.10 14.80 -0.21
N ALA A 320 -15.03 14.43 0.50
CA ALA A 320 -14.88 14.67 1.94
C ALA A 320 -14.97 16.15 2.34
N ALA A 321 -14.61 17.06 1.43
CA ALA A 321 -14.65 18.52 1.64
C ALA A 321 -15.97 19.19 1.20
N ARG A 322 -16.98 18.44 0.71
CA ARG A 322 -18.22 19.06 0.19
C ARG A 322 -19.02 19.74 1.31
N ALA A 323 -19.48 20.95 1.03
CA ALA A 323 -20.24 21.79 1.95
C ALA A 323 -21.52 21.08 2.46
N GLY A 324 -21.70 21.02 3.79
CA GLY A 324 -22.92 20.52 4.45
C GLY A 324 -22.79 19.18 5.17
N GLN A 325 -21.63 18.52 5.14
CA GLN A 325 -21.30 17.38 6.01
C GLN A 325 -20.20 17.79 7.01
N ALA A 326 -19.82 16.90 7.95
CA ALA A 326 -18.93 17.17 9.09
C ALA A 326 -17.71 18.10 8.80
N VAL A 327 -17.16 18.72 9.85
CA VAL A 327 -15.94 19.55 9.76
C VAL A 327 -14.85 18.76 9.00
N TYR A 328 -14.49 19.23 7.81
CA TYR A 328 -13.37 18.69 7.03
C TYR A 328 -12.07 19.30 7.57
N ASN A 329 -11.30 18.51 8.30
CA ASN A 329 -10.03 18.88 8.90
C ASN A 329 -9.04 17.70 8.87
N PRO A 330 -8.51 17.32 7.69
CA PRO A 330 -7.62 16.16 7.56
C PRO A 330 -6.37 16.24 8.44
N ASP A 331 -5.90 17.45 8.76
CA ASP A 331 -4.74 17.67 9.63
C ASP A 331 -4.95 17.09 11.04
N ASP A 332 -6.20 17.02 11.54
CA ASP A 332 -6.53 16.41 12.84
C ASP A 332 -6.18 14.91 12.90
N ALA A 333 -6.29 14.21 11.76
CA ALA A 333 -5.86 12.82 11.63
C ALA A 333 -4.37 12.70 11.34
N ILE A 334 -3.84 13.55 10.46
CA ILE A 334 -2.43 13.51 10.06
C ILE A 334 -1.53 13.80 11.26
N GLU A 335 -1.79 14.86 12.01
CA GLU A 335 -1.01 15.23 13.21
C GLU A 335 -1.08 14.14 14.28
N PHE A 336 -2.23 13.50 14.45
CA PHE A 336 -2.39 12.41 15.41
C PHE A 336 -1.41 11.27 15.11
N TRP A 337 -1.34 10.85 13.85
CA TRP A 337 -0.50 9.73 13.41
C TRP A 337 0.96 10.11 13.16
N ASP A 338 1.28 11.37 12.94
CA ASP A 338 2.66 11.84 12.86
C ASP A 338 3.31 11.96 14.26
N MET A 339 2.48 12.11 15.30
CA MET A 339 2.93 12.16 16.69
C MET A 339 3.02 10.79 17.37
N THR A 340 2.23 9.81 16.93
CA THR A 340 2.19 8.44 17.46
C THR A 340 2.95 7.51 16.54
#